data_AF-A0A9E5WPT6-F1
#
_entry.id   AF-A0A9E5WPT6-F1
#
_cell.length_a   1.000
_cell.length_b   1.000
_cell.length_c   1.000
_cell.angle_alpha   90.00
_cell.angle_beta   90.00
_cell.angle_gamma   90.00
#
_symmetry.space_group_name_H-M   'P 1'
#
loop_
_entity.id
_entity.type
_entity.pdbx_description
1 polymer ?
#
loop_
_entity_poly.entity_id
_entity_poly.type
_entity_poly.pdbx_seq_one_letter_code
_entity_poly.pdbx_strand_id
1 'polypeptide(L)'
;MATPSQNGPDPQQPRSASDDLRIYIPRPQGWEIRIMTSGEREYCYLKHPGEDHFHLIVPGEVYMQHGEEKYCLNCARRINVVTTDRLFWQRQTEGGSP
;
A
#
# COMPACT_ATOMS: atom_id res chain seq x y z
N MET A 1 -42.69 -17.41 34.08
CA MET A 1 -42.24 -16.01 34.00
C MET A 1 -40.81 -16.05 33.49
N ALA A 2 -40.56 -15.60 32.25
CA ALA A 2 -39.24 -15.64 31.62
C ALA A 2 -38.63 -14.23 31.65
N THR A 3 -37.40 -14.11 32.14
CA THR A 3 -36.59 -12.88 32.11
C THR A 3 -36.16 -12.55 30.68
N PRO A 4 -36.23 -11.28 30.23
CA PRO A 4 -35.67 -10.89 28.94
C PRO A 4 -34.16 -10.73 29.05
N SER A 5 -33.42 -11.44 28.20
CA SER A 5 -31.98 -11.28 27.98
C SER A 5 -31.73 -9.96 27.27
N GLN A 6 -31.05 -9.02 27.93
CA GLN A 6 -30.65 -7.73 27.36
C GLN A 6 -29.43 -7.92 26.48
N ASN A 7 -29.63 -8.12 25.17
CA ASN A 7 -28.58 -7.89 24.17
C ASN A 7 -28.48 -6.38 23.92
N GLY A 8 -27.76 -5.67 24.79
CA GLY A 8 -27.36 -4.28 24.53
C GLY A 8 -26.25 -4.24 23.47
N PRO A 9 -26.23 -3.23 22.58
CA PRO A 9 -25.06 -3.01 21.72
C PRO A 9 -23.84 -2.70 22.61
N ASP A 10 -22.76 -3.43 22.37
CA ASP A 10 -21.48 -3.32 23.07
C ASP A 10 -20.98 -1.87 23.09
N PRO A 11 -20.73 -1.25 24.27
CA PRO A 11 -20.32 0.14 24.34
C PRO A 11 -18.86 0.28 23.91
N GLN A 12 -18.68 0.85 22.71
CA GLN A 12 -17.46 1.50 22.25
C GLN A 12 -16.24 0.58 22.16
N GLN A 13 -16.21 -0.23 21.10
CA GLN A 13 -14.93 -0.63 20.51
C GLN A 13 -14.13 0.65 20.23
N PRO A 14 -12.93 0.83 20.82
CA PRO A 14 -12.12 2.00 20.52
C PRO A 14 -11.84 1.96 19.03
N ARG A 15 -12.29 2.98 18.29
CA ARG A 15 -11.83 3.20 16.93
C ARG A 15 -10.32 3.35 17.06
N SER A 16 -9.57 2.33 16.63
CA SER A 16 -8.12 2.41 16.50
C SER A 16 -7.82 3.75 15.84
N ALA A 17 -6.88 4.51 16.39
CA ALA A 17 -6.41 5.74 15.77
C ALA A 17 -6.26 5.46 14.27
N SER A 18 -7.06 6.18 13.46
CA SER A 18 -7.24 5.93 12.03
C SER A 18 -5.97 5.38 11.41
N ASP A 19 -6.03 4.19 10.81
CA ASP A 19 -4.86 3.56 10.20
C ASP A 19 -4.12 4.62 9.37
N ASP A 20 -2.89 4.98 9.75
CA ASP A 20 -2.13 6.02 9.08
C ASP A 20 -1.84 5.55 7.65
N LEU A 21 -2.57 6.10 6.67
CA LEU A 21 -2.52 5.66 5.27
C LEU A 21 -1.38 6.31 4.48
N ARG A 22 -0.48 7.05 5.14
CA ARG A 22 0.63 7.69 4.45
C ARG A 22 1.56 6.64 3.84
N ILE A 23 1.94 6.90 2.60
CA ILE A 23 2.89 6.11 1.84
C ILE A 23 4.09 7.00 1.54
N TYR A 24 5.29 6.47 1.77
CA TYR A 24 6.56 7.12 1.54
C TYR A 24 7.37 6.33 0.53
N ILE A 25 8.17 7.03 -0.28
CA ILE A 25 9.10 6.42 -1.25
C ILE A 25 10.52 6.74 -0.75
N PRO A 26 11.24 5.79 -0.12
CA PRO A 26 12.52 6.08 0.50
C PRO A 26 13.62 6.54 -0.47
N ARG A 27 13.52 6.17 -1.75
CA ARG A 27 14.42 6.59 -2.83
C ARG A 27 13.58 7.07 -4.01
N PRO A 28 13.14 8.34 -4.03
CA PRO A 28 12.13 8.80 -4.98
C PRO A 28 12.68 9.03 -6.40
N GLN A 29 14.00 9.06 -6.59
CA GLN A 29 14.59 9.32 -7.91
C GLN A 29 14.17 8.24 -8.93
N GLY A 30 13.65 8.68 -10.07
CA GLY A 30 13.17 7.80 -11.15
C GLY A 30 11.78 7.18 -10.92
N TRP A 31 11.21 7.33 -9.72
CA TRP A 31 9.89 6.81 -9.38
C TRP A 31 8.80 7.87 -9.53
N GLU A 32 7.69 7.47 -10.11
CA GLU A 32 6.47 8.27 -10.21
C GLU A 32 5.32 7.55 -9.51
N ILE A 33 4.43 8.33 -8.87
CA ILE A 33 3.15 7.86 -8.39
C ILE A 33 2.07 8.30 -9.37
N ARG A 34 1.23 7.36 -9.80
CA ARG A 34 0.19 7.61 -10.81
C ARG A 34 -1.13 7.01 -10.37
N ILE A 35 -2.21 7.56 -10.89
CA ILE A 35 -3.56 7.01 -10.78
C ILE A 35 -3.92 6.45 -12.15
N MET A 36 -4.36 5.20 -12.20
CA MET A 36 -4.81 4.60 -13.44
C MET A 36 -6.12 5.24 -13.87
N THR A 37 -6.13 5.90 -15.03
CA THR A 37 -7.30 6.63 -15.54
C THR A 37 -7.84 6.07 -16.85
N SER A 38 -7.02 5.32 -17.62
CA SER A 38 -7.50 4.69 -18.84
C SER A 38 -8.39 3.50 -18.50
N GLY A 39 -9.35 3.20 -19.39
CA GLY A 39 -10.19 1.99 -19.29
C GLY A 39 -9.50 0.72 -19.80
N GLU A 40 -8.22 0.81 -20.15
CA GLU A 40 -7.45 -0.30 -20.70
C GLU A 40 -6.95 -1.22 -19.58
N ARG A 41 -6.68 -2.48 -19.93
CA ARG A 41 -6.11 -3.44 -18.98
C ARG A 41 -4.62 -3.23 -18.89
N GLU A 42 -4.18 -2.62 -17.80
CA GLU A 42 -2.77 -2.51 -17.45
C GLU A 42 -2.40 -3.57 -16.41
N TYR A 43 -1.15 -4.02 -16.44
CA TYR A 43 -0.68 -5.08 -15.55
C TYR A 43 0.53 -4.63 -14.76
N CYS A 44 0.62 -5.09 -13.52
CA CYS A 44 1.82 -4.98 -12.73
C CYS A 44 2.95 -5.79 -13.38
N TYR A 45 4.15 -5.22 -13.42
CA TYR A 45 5.36 -5.85 -13.93
C TYR A 45 5.81 -7.07 -13.11
N LEU A 46 5.41 -7.15 -11.83
CA LEU A 46 5.78 -8.24 -10.94
C LEU A 46 4.62 -9.23 -10.73
N LYS A 47 5.00 -10.49 -10.51
CA LYS A 47 4.18 -11.52 -9.88
C LYS A 47 4.69 -11.77 -8.47
N HIS A 48 3.83 -12.24 -7.57
CA HIS A 48 4.32 -12.81 -6.33
C HIS A 48 4.95 -14.19 -6.57
N PRO A 49 5.87 -14.62 -5.70
CA PRO A 49 6.39 -15.98 -5.74
C PRO A 49 5.23 -17.00 -5.69
N GLY A 50 5.17 -17.89 -6.68
CA GLY A 50 4.13 -18.92 -6.80
C GLY A 50 2.89 -18.49 -7.59
N GLU A 51 2.78 -17.22 -8.02
CA GLU A 51 1.71 -16.78 -8.92
C GLU A 51 2.10 -16.98 -10.39
N ASP A 52 1.14 -17.42 -11.19
CA ASP A 52 1.26 -17.61 -12.64
C ASP A 52 0.69 -16.43 -13.45
N HIS A 53 0.05 -15.46 -12.80
CA HIS A 53 -0.58 -14.31 -13.40
C HIS A 53 0.03 -13.00 -12.89
N PHE A 54 -0.09 -11.93 -13.69
CA PHE A 54 0.24 -10.58 -13.26
C PHE A 54 -0.98 -9.92 -12.61
N HIS A 55 -0.77 -9.06 -11.61
CA HIS A 55 -1.87 -8.30 -11.02
C HIS A 55 -2.39 -7.26 -12.00
N LEU A 56 -3.70 -7.20 -12.15
CA LEU A 56 -4.35 -6.17 -12.96
C LEU A 56 -4.32 -4.83 -12.21
N ILE A 57 -3.96 -3.75 -12.90
CA ILE A 57 -4.10 -2.38 -12.42
C ILE A 57 -5.36 -1.80 -13.04
N VAL A 58 -6.32 -1.39 -12.21
CA VAL A 58 -7.66 -0.99 -12.65
C VAL A 58 -7.89 0.52 -12.56
N PRO A 59 -8.87 1.09 -13.29
CA PRO A 59 -9.22 2.50 -13.16
C PRO A 59 -9.48 2.92 -11.71
N GLY A 60 -8.86 4.03 -11.29
CA GLY A 60 -8.90 4.55 -9.92
C GLY A 60 -7.81 4.00 -9.00
N GLU A 61 -7.05 2.99 -9.41
CA GLU A 61 -5.97 2.42 -8.61
C GLU A 61 -4.73 3.32 -8.64
N VAL A 62 -4.12 3.54 -7.47
CA VAL A 62 -2.81 4.16 -7.34
C VAL A 62 -1.73 3.10 -7.62
N TYR A 63 -0.79 3.42 -8.49
CA TYR A 63 0.34 2.55 -8.81
C TYR A 63 1.64 3.35 -8.88
N MET A 64 2.76 2.64 -8.72
CA MET A 64 4.11 3.18 -8.88
C MET A 64 4.61 2.90 -10.30
N GLN A 65 5.36 3.82 -10.88
CA GLN A 65 5.98 3.66 -12.19
C GLN A 65 7.47 3.99 -12.12
N HIS A 66 8.31 3.18 -12.77
CA HIS A 66 9.73 3.46 -12.99
C HIS A 66 10.08 3.15 -14.44
N GLY A 67 10.33 4.18 -15.25
CA GLY A 67 10.41 4.03 -16.70
C GLY A 67 9.10 3.50 -17.28
N GLU A 68 9.13 2.34 -17.95
CA GLU A 68 7.95 1.68 -18.53
C GLU A 68 7.31 0.65 -17.59
N GLU A 69 7.95 0.33 -16.47
CA GLU A 69 7.50 -0.69 -15.54
C GLU A 69 6.45 -0.12 -14.57
N LYS A 70 5.30 -0.78 -14.49
CA LYS A 70 4.19 -0.42 -13.60
C LYS A 70 4.10 -1.38 -12.42
N TYR A 71 3.86 -0.88 -11.22
CA TYR A 71 3.83 -1.66 -10.00
C TYR A 71 2.58 -1.31 -9.18
N CYS A 72 1.70 -2.29 -8.94
CA CYS A 72 0.62 -2.09 -7.97
C CYS A 72 1.23 -1.83 -6.58
N LEU A 73 0.52 -1.12 -5.69
CA LEU A 73 1.07 -0.74 -4.39
C LEU A 73 1.46 -1.95 -3.52
N ASN A 74 0.79 -3.09 -3.68
CA ASN A 74 1.14 -4.32 -2.98
C ASN A 74 2.52 -4.84 -3.39
N CYS A 75 2.77 -4.92 -4.70
CA CYS A 75 4.07 -5.31 -5.23
C CYS A 75 5.15 -4.29 -4.88
N ALA A 76 4.86 -2.99 -5.03
CA ALA A 76 5.80 -1.92 -4.69
C ALA A 76 6.21 -1.97 -3.20
N ARG A 77 5.27 -2.28 -2.30
CA ARG A 77 5.55 -2.47 -0.87
C ARG A 77 6.37 -3.73 -0.62
N ARG A 78 6.04 -4.85 -1.27
CA ARG A 78 6.76 -6.13 -1.14
C ARG A 78 8.24 -6.00 -1.52
N ILE A 79 8.56 -5.22 -2.54
CA ILE A 79 9.94 -4.97 -2.98
C ILE A 79 10.58 -3.73 -2.33
N ASN A 80 9.97 -3.18 -1.28
CA ASN A 80 10.47 -2.03 -0.51
C ASN A 80 10.68 -0.74 -1.33
N VAL A 81 9.93 -0.55 -2.41
CA VAL A 81 9.85 0.73 -3.14
C VAL A 81 9.06 1.75 -2.33
N VAL A 82 7.98 1.30 -1.70
CA VAL A 82 7.15 2.13 -0.80
C VAL A 82 7.12 1.59 0.61
N THR A 83 6.90 2.46 1.59
CA THR A 83 6.74 2.12 3.00
C THR A 83 5.66 2.97 3.66
N THR A 84 5.01 2.44 4.69
CA THR A 84 4.12 3.20 5.58
C THR A 84 4.85 3.73 6.81
N ASP A 85 6.13 3.42 6.95
CA ASP A 85 6.93 3.85 8.09
C ASP A 85 7.36 5.32 7.94
N ARG A 86 6.74 6.17 8.74
CA ARG A 86 7.01 7.61 8.77
C ARG A 86 8.43 8.00 9.17
N LEU A 87 9.15 7.12 9.87
CA LEU A 87 10.52 7.38 10.33
C LEU A 87 11.58 6.88 9.34
N PHE A 88 11.20 6.47 8.12
CA PHE A 88 12.15 6.00 7.10
C PHE A 88 13.30 6.98 6.84
N TRP A 89 13.03 8.29 6.88
CA TRP A 89 14.00 9.35 6.61
C TRP A 89 15.08 9.46 7.68
N GLN A 90 14.78 9.11 8.94
CA GLN A 90 15.76 9.12 10.02
C GLN A 90 16.74 7.95 9.88
N ARG A 91 16.22 6.76 9.62
CA ARG A 91 17.04 5.54 9.54
C ARG A 91 17.97 5.49 8.33
N GLN A 92 17.68 6.24 7.26
CA GLN A 92 18.61 6.38 6.14
C GLN A 92 19.86 7.18 6.51
N THR A 93 19.79 8.10 7.48
CA THR A 93 20.95 8.90 7.90
C THR A 93 21.94 8.12 8.77
N GLU A 94 21.51 7.04 9.42
CA GLU A 94 22.36 6.23 10.31
C GLU A 94 23.18 5.15 9.56
N GLY A 95 22.83 4.86 8.30
CA GLY A 95 23.55 3.92 7.42
C GLY A 95 24.50 4.58 6.42
N GLY A 96 24.70 5.89 6.51
CA GLY A 96 25.55 6.65 5.58
C GLY A 96 27.01 6.69 6.05
N SER A 97 27.85 5.87 5.43
CA SER A 97 29.27 6.17 5.25
C SER A 97 29.65 5.80 3.80
N PRO A 98 30.38 6.63 3.04
CA PRO A 98 30.68 8.06 3.18
C PRO A 98 29.84 8.97 2.25
#